data_AF-A0A0J9UTZ8-F1
#
_entry.id   AF-A0A0J9UTZ8-F1
#
_cell.length_a   1.000
_cell.length_b   1.000
_cell.length_c   1.000
_cell.angle_alpha   90.00
_cell.angle_beta   90.00
_cell.angle_gamma   90.00
#
_symmetry.space_group_name_H-M   'P 1'
#
loop_
_entity.id
_entity.type
_entity.pdbx_description
1 polymer ?
#
loop_
_entity_poly.entity_id
_entity_poly.type
_entity_poly.pdbx_seq_one_letter_code
_entity_poly.pdbx_strand_id
1 'polypeptide(L)'
;MASYNSSSTVEARLAAVEKLAQRAYDRGEVENVFSKYMHLHNVFQDEQIKALWVKRGTPGIHAQYTNVGVYTDYDSIMAYHSGRPSPPGKLILHETTTPLIEVAGDGETAKGFWLMAGVESGLADPKNVGTMPEFLYKPEDKNVDGKRVWTHWVWCHYALDFLKQDGQWKIWHFRCLEVTRAPFSENWITFAKKNQLAFDKDLAYFGNDGKAVFMPTPDAKPDKLGEGREYDMPNEPHFPSFQTSPLTAAVGRLPTSPLPKCQSITRATEMFADSQLERLALLERVFSSISLVSVLLIFVTYGSIPRLRNPRNTFIVFASIANLGASIGTVISRDGLTRGEDSALCRAQSFLVHVFMQSDAWWSLGMSVNTFRIVFFQSNPHTFNKWLYSLICFGGPFISGFTLFFIATPARGPVYGATTTWCWIRESWVSIRLFTSYIFVWICIATSIILNTVVGFRLFRARNEARGILNSRIESTVADHQTKQIPTLMYKYPNIHPLLPCLMLIN
;
A
#
# COMPACT_ATOMS: atom_id res chain seq x y z
N MET A 1 43.09 -3.91 34.77
CA MET A 1 41.87 -3.07 34.78
C MET A 1 41.24 -2.86 33.40
N ALA A 2 42.00 -2.77 32.30
CA ALA A 2 41.43 -2.55 30.95
C ALA A 2 40.52 -3.68 30.41
N SER A 3 40.82 -4.96 30.71
CA SER A 3 40.01 -6.11 30.25
C SER A 3 38.66 -6.28 30.96
N TYR A 4 38.51 -5.75 32.18
CA TYR A 4 37.25 -5.84 32.92
C TYR A 4 36.21 -4.84 32.38
N ASN A 5 36.69 -3.66 31.93
CA ASN A 5 35.86 -2.65 31.27
C ASN A 5 35.39 -3.05 29.86
N SER A 6 36.14 -3.89 29.13
CA SER A 6 35.70 -4.38 27.83
C SER A 6 34.59 -5.44 27.93
N SER A 7 34.64 -6.32 28.95
CA SER A 7 33.59 -7.33 29.17
C SER A 7 32.26 -6.68 29.54
N SER A 8 32.27 -5.73 30.50
CA SER A 8 31.07 -5.02 30.93
C SER A 8 30.43 -4.19 29.80
N THR A 9 31.23 -3.63 28.90
CA THR A 9 30.75 -2.90 27.73
C THR A 9 30.10 -3.84 26.70
N VAL A 10 30.65 -5.03 26.51
CA VAL A 10 30.09 -6.03 25.59
C VAL A 10 28.79 -6.61 26.14
N GLU A 11 28.74 -6.93 27.44
CA GLU A 11 27.53 -7.41 28.12
C GLU A 11 26.40 -6.38 28.07
N ALA A 12 26.71 -5.10 28.32
CA ALA A 12 25.73 -4.01 28.20
C ALA A 12 25.21 -3.85 26.75
N ARG A 13 26.09 -3.98 25.76
CA ARG A 13 25.69 -3.94 24.34
C ARG A 13 24.85 -5.16 23.94
N LEU A 14 25.19 -6.34 24.45
CA LEU A 14 24.43 -7.57 24.20
C LEU A 14 23.02 -7.44 24.78
N ALA A 15 22.87 -7.03 26.03
CA ALA A 15 21.58 -6.81 26.67
C ALA A 15 20.72 -5.77 25.92
N ALA A 16 21.35 -4.70 25.41
CA ALA A 16 20.66 -3.69 24.61
C ALA A 16 20.17 -4.25 23.25
N VAL A 17 20.97 -5.09 22.60
CA VAL A 17 20.61 -5.75 21.33
C VAL A 17 19.52 -6.79 21.54
N GLU A 18 19.61 -7.61 22.59
CA GLU A 18 18.58 -8.58 22.96
C GLU A 18 17.24 -7.90 23.24
N LYS A 19 17.26 -6.80 24.00
CA LYS A 19 16.07 -6.00 24.27
C LYS A 19 15.46 -5.41 22.99
N LEU A 20 16.29 -4.92 22.08
CA LEU A 20 15.82 -4.41 20.77
C LEU A 20 15.21 -5.53 19.92
N ALA A 21 15.87 -6.69 19.87
CA ALA A 21 15.39 -7.86 19.14
C ALA A 21 14.06 -8.38 19.71
N GLN A 22 13.93 -8.44 21.03
CA GLN A 22 12.68 -8.83 21.69
C GLN A 22 11.56 -7.84 21.39
N ARG A 23 11.81 -6.53 21.41
CA ARG A 23 10.81 -5.52 21.04
C ARG A 23 10.37 -5.64 19.57
N ALA A 24 11.30 -5.94 18.67
CA ALA A 24 10.96 -6.18 17.27
C ALA A 24 10.10 -7.44 17.08
N TYR A 25 10.40 -8.51 17.82
CA TYR A 25 9.59 -9.73 17.85
C TYR A 25 8.20 -9.47 18.43
N ASP A 26 8.14 -8.78 19.57
CA ASP A 26 6.90 -8.41 20.27
C ASP A 26 5.95 -7.58 19.39
N ARG A 27 6.49 -6.71 18.53
CA ARG A 27 5.68 -5.96 17.56
C ARG A 27 4.91 -6.91 16.63
N GLY A 28 5.54 -7.99 16.17
CA GLY A 28 4.89 -9.01 15.33
C GLY A 28 3.84 -9.80 16.10
N GLU A 29 4.10 -10.13 17.36
CA GLU A 29 3.13 -10.84 18.21
C GLU A 29 1.90 -9.98 18.53
N VAL A 30 2.07 -8.69 18.79
CA VAL A 30 0.95 -7.74 18.96
C VAL A 30 0.11 -7.66 17.68
N GLU A 31 0.74 -7.62 16.51
CA GLU A 31 0.04 -7.65 15.22
C GLU A 31 -0.76 -8.94 15.04
N ASN A 32 -0.19 -10.09 15.43
CA ASN A 32 -0.85 -11.40 15.39
C ASN A 32 -2.09 -11.46 16.29
N VAL A 33 -2.04 -10.85 17.49
CA VAL A 33 -3.20 -10.81 18.41
C VAL A 33 -4.39 -10.13 17.73
N PHE A 34 -4.19 -8.96 17.15
CA PHE A 34 -5.29 -8.22 16.52
C PHE A 34 -5.73 -8.80 15.19
N SER A 35 -4.80 -9.34 14.40
CA SER A 35 -5.12 -10.08 13.17
C SER A 35 -5.98 -11.30 13.47
N LYS A 36 -5.66 -12.03 14.56
CA LYS A 36 -6.46 -13.17 15.03
C LYS A 36 -7.84 -12.74 15.53
N TYR A 37 -7.92 -11.63 16.25
CA TYR A 37 -9.20 -11.03 16.65
C TYR A 37 -10.10 -10.82 15.41
N MET A 38 -9.56 -10.16 14.37
CA MET A 38 -10.34 -9.84 13.16
C MET A 38 -10.70 -11.08 12.35
N HIS A 39 -9.78 -12.05 12.24
CA HIS A 39 -10.06 -13.30 11.56
C HIS A 39 -11.23 -14.05 12.23
N LEU A 40 -11.17 -14.23 13.55
CA LEU A 40 -12.22 -14.90 14.32
C LEU A 40 -13.56 -14.16 14.20
N HIS A 41 -13.53 -12.84 14.21
CA HIS A 41 -14.72 -12.00 14.06
C HIS A 41 -15.39 -12.17 12.68
N ASN A 42 -14.61 -12.18 11.60
CA ASN A 42 -15.11 -12.38 10.24
C ASN A 42 -15.77 -13.75 10.04
N VAL A 43 -15.33 -14.78 10.79
CA VAL A 43 -15.90 -16.14 10.73
C VAL A 43 -16.89 -16.44 11.86
N PHE A 44 -17.37 -15.42 12.58
CA PHE A 44 -18.33 -15.52 13.69
C PHE A 44 -17.89 -16.45 14.83
N GLN A 45 -16.58 -16.54 15.09
CA GLN A 45 -15.99 -17.29 16.20
C GLN A 45 -15.62 -16.40 17.40
N ASP A 46 -16.43 -15.39 17.70
CA ASP A 46 -16.18 -14.41 18.76
C ASP A 46 -16.00 -15.04 20.16
N GLU A 47 -16.56 -16.22 20.42
CA GLU A 47 -16.28 -16.97 21.66
C GLU A 47 -14.77 -17.21 21.87
N GLN A 48 -14.01 -17.44 20.80
CA GLN A 48 -12.57 -17.65 20.87
C GLN A 48 -11.78 -16.34 21.05
N ILE A 49 -12.40 -15.18 20.78
CA ILE A 49 -11.79 -13.86 20.99
C ILE A 49 -11.54 -13.60 22.48
N LYS A 50 -12.37 -14.17 23.37
CA LYS A 50 -12.26 -14.02 24.82
C LYS A 50 -10.84 -14.33 25.35
N ALA A 51 -10.15 -15.31 24.75
CA ALA A 51 -8.79 -15.69 25.15
C ALA A 51 -7.69 -14.68 24.74
N LEU A 52 -8.02 -13.71 23.88
CA LEU A 52 -7.11 -12.65 23.45
C LEU A 52 -7.08 -11.46 24.42
N TRP A 53 -8.07 -11.37 25.32
CA TRP A 53 -8.15 -10.32 26.32
C TRP A 53 -7.30 -10.63 27.55
N VAL A 54 -6.91 -9.58 28.28
CA VAL A 54 -6.25 -9.69 29.59
C VAL A 54 -7.13 -10.46 30.58
N LYS A 55 -6.50 -11.05 31.61
CA LYS A 55 -7.22 -11.84 32.62
C LYS A 55 -8.21 -11.00 33.42
N ARG A 56 -9.28 -11.65 33.89
CA ARG A 56 -10.22 -11.10 34.88
C ARG A 56 -9.45 -10.54 36.09
N GLY A 57 -9.83 -9.34 36.53
CA GLY A 57 -9.17 -8.63 37.64
C GLY A 57 -8.02 -7.71 37.23
N THR A 58 -7.65 -7.66 35.94
CA THR A 58 -6.67 -6.69 35.43
C THR A 58 -7.25 -5.26 35.54
N PRO A 59 -6.59 -4.34 36.27
CA PRO A 59 -7.10 -2.97 36.44
C PRO A 59 -7.21 -2.21 35.11
N GLY A 60 -8.24 -1.36 34.99
CA GLY A 60 -8.38 -0.41 33.87
C GLY A 60 -8.88 -0.98 32.54
N ILE A 61 -9.16 -2.29 32.46
CA ILE A 61 -9.71 -2.92 31.26
C ILE A 61 -10.98 -2.20 30.80
N HIS A 62 -11.06 -1.85 29.52
CA HIS A 62 -12.29 -1.30 28.94
C HIS A 62 -12.34 -1.51 27.42
N ALA A 63 -13.57 -1.51 26.89
CA ALA A 63 -13.82 -1.62 25.46
C ALA A 63 -14.93 -0.64 25.04
N GLN A 64 -14.73 0.05 23.94
CA GLN A 64 -15.73 0.91 23.34
C GLN A 64 -15.82 0.58 21.84
N TYR A 65 -16.90 -0.09 21.46
CA TYR A 65 -17.11 -0.55 20.08
C TYR A 65 -17.84 0.46 19.20
N THR A 66 -18.65 1.31 19.81
CA THR A 66 -19.54 2.27 19.15
C THR A 66 -19.58 3.59 19.91
N ASN A 67 -20.42 4.52 19.47
CA ASN A 67 -20.69 5.74 20.20
C ASN A 67 -21.82 5.59 21.23
N VAL A 68 -22.24 4.37 21.56
CA VAL A 68 -23.35 4.14 22.51
C VAL A 68 -22.87 4.12 23.95
N GLY A 69 -21.69 3.56 24.22
CA GLY A 69 -21.13 3.52 25.57
C GLY A 69 -19.88 2.66 25.69
N VAL A 70 -19.33 2.63 26.90
CA VAL A 70 -18.08 1.94 27.24
C VAL A 70 -18.39 0.75 28.14
N TYR A 71 -17.82 -0.41 27.81
CA TYR A 71 -17.73 -1.58 28.66
C TYR A 71 -16.49 -1.43 29.55
N THR A 72 -16.65 -1.38 30.86
CA THR A 72 -15.63 -0.98 31.83
C THR A 72 -15.11 -2.11 32.70
N ASP A 73 -15.65 -3.32 32.54
CA ASP A 73 -15.21 -4.50 33.28
C ASP A 73 -15.07 -5.74 32.38
N TYR A 74 -14.42 -6.76 32.93
CA TYR A 74 -14.14 -8.00 32.19
C TYR A 74 -15.42 -8.74 31.79
N ASP A 75 -16.41 -8.82 32.68
CA ASP A 75 -17.63 -9.59 32.42
C ASP A 75 -18.47 -8.96 31.33
N SER A 76 -18.58 -7.62 31.31
CA SER A 76 -19.32 -6.92 30.27
C SER A 76 -18.67 -7.05 28.88
N ILE A 77 -17.33 -7.02 28.82
CA ILE A 77 -16.58 -7.27 27.57
C ILE A 77 -16.72 -8.74 27.12
N MET A 78 -16.64 -9.71 28.03
CA MET A 78 -16.82 -11.11 27.66
C MET A 78 -18.25 -11.39 27.20
N ALA A 79 -19.25 -10.77 27.83
CA ALA A 79 -20.65 -10.86 27.42
C ALA A 79 -20.85 -10.33 26.00
N TYR A 80 -20.18 -9.22 25.63
CA TYR A 80 -20.20 -8.66 24.26
C TYR A 80 -19.73 -9.66 23.18
N HIS A 81 -18.77 -10.52 23.51
CA HIS A 81 -18.26 -11.56 22.61
C HIS A 81 -19.04 -12.89 22.69
N SER A 82 -20.12 -12.95 23.46
CA SER A 82 -20.87 -14.18 23.70
C SER A 82 -22.08 -14.34 22.78
N GLY A 83 -22.38 -15.59 22.40
CA GLY A 83 -23.68 -15.92 21.79
C GLY A 83 -23.98 -15.24 20.45
N ARG A 84 -22.94 -14.87 19.68
CA ARG A 84 -23.13 -14.18 18.40
C ARG A 84 -23.77 -15.08 17.35
N PRO A 85 -24.85 -14.65 16.70
CA PRO A 85 -25.48 -15.43 15.65
C PRO A 85 -24.75 -15.32 14.30
N SER A 86 -24.65 -16.47 13.61
CA SER A 86 -24.03 -16.64 12.28
C SER A 86 -25.00 -17.20 11.23
N PRO A 87 -26.11 -16.51 10.90
CA PRO A 87 -27.07 -17.04 9.94
C PRO A 87 -26.55 -17.10 8.51
N PRO A 88 -27.02 -18.07 7.69
CA PRO A 88 -26.73 -18.13 6.27
C PRO A 88 -27.04 -16.79 5.57
N GLY A 89 -26.09 -16.30 4.76
CA GLY A 89 -26.22 -15.03 4.02
C GLY A 89 -25.74 -13.78 4.77
N LYS A 90 -25.39 -13.89 6.05
CA LYS A 90 -24.72 -12.83 6.80
C LYS A 90 -23.23 -12.81 6.47
N LEU A 91 -22.70 -11.64 6.15
CA LEU A 91 -21.28 -11.43 5.88
C LEU A 91 -20.77 -10.34 6.82
N ILE A 92 -19.71 -10.65 7.55
CA ILE A 92 -18.84 -9.66 8.19
C ILE A 92 -17.47 -9.89 7.58
N LEU A 93 -16.97 -8.91 6.84
CA LEU A 93 -15.64 -8.97 6.27
C LEU A 93 -14.94 -7.65 6.57
N HIS A 94 -14.19 -7.65 7.67
CA HIS A 94 -13.35 -6.54 8.12
C HIS A 94 -11.91 -6.83 7.73
N GLU A 95 -11.34 -5.96 6.91
CA GLU A 95 -9.94 -6.02 6.47
C GLU A 95 -9.18 -4.91 7.18
N THR A 96 -8.20 -5.27 7.99
CA THR A 96 -7.33 -4.30 8.65
C THR A 96 -6.09 -4.03 7.79
N THR A 97 -5.73 -2.75 7.69
CA THR A 97 -4.59 -2.27 6.92
C THR A 97 -3.81 -1.23 7.72
N THR A 98 -2.61 -0.91 7.23
CA THR A 98 -1.72 0.13 7.79
C THR A 98 -1.52 0.02 9.31
N PRO A 99 -0.99 -1.11 9.82
CA PRO A 99 -0.74 -1.29 11.24
C PRO A 99 0.34 -0.32 11.75
N LEU A 100 -0.03 0.60 12.63
CA LEU A 100 0.90 1.40 13.42
C LEU A 100 1.00 0.76 14.80
N ILE A 101 2.13 0.12 15.10
CA ILE A 101 2.33 -0.62 16.35
C ILE A 101 3.62 -0.15 17.01
N GLU A 102 3.50 0.24 18.27
CA GLU A 102 4.62 0.67 19.10
C GLU A 102 4.65 -0.13 20.40
N VAL A 103 5.73 -0.91 20.58
CA VAL A 103 6.02 -1.61 21.84
C VAL A 103 6.81 -0.67 22.74
N ALA A 104 6.36 -0.50 23.98
CA ALA A 104 6.98 0.39 24.95
C ALA A 104 8.44 -0.02 25.25
N GLY A 105 9.20 0.93 25.82
CA GLY A 105 10.60 0.71 26.14
C GLY A 105 10.84 -0.33 27.22
N ASP A 106 9.84 -0.66 28.03
CA ASP A 106 9.89 -1.74 29.03
C ASP A 106 9.64 -3.13 28.42
N GLY A 107 8.94 -3.21 27.28
CA GLY A 107 8.54 -4.48 26.66
C GLY A 107 7.29 -5.12 27.27
N GLU A 108 6.59 -4.40 28.16
CA GLU A 108 5.42 -4.92 28.90
C GLU A 108 4.09 -4.38 28.36
N THR A 109 4.12 -3.21 27.70
CA THR A 109 2.95 -2.60 27.08
C THR A 109 3.18 -2.28 25.60
N ALA A 110 2.11 -2.23 24.82
CA ALA A 110 2.16 -1.78 23.43
C ALA A 110 0.89 -1.02 23.07
N LYS A 111 1.00 -0.13 22.08
CA LYS A 111 -0.14 0.54 21.46
C LYS A 111 -0.20 0.17 19.99
N GLY A 112 -1.41 0.03 19.49
CA GLY A 112 -1.67 -0.32 18.11
C GLY A 112 -2.80 0.50 17.52
N PHE A 113 -2.67 0.87 16.25
CA PHE A 113 -3.70 1.53 15.48
C PHE A 113 -3.82 0.89 14.09
N TRP A 114 -5.05 0.65 13.66
CA TRP A 114 -5.37 0.07 12.35
C TRP A 114 -6.51 0.81 11.69
N LEU A 115 -6.41 0.89 10.36
CA LEU A 115 -7.54 1.25 9.51
C LEU A 115 -8.27 -0.04 9.13
N MET A 116 -9.58 -0.09 9.36
CA MET A 116 -10.43 -1.18 8.92
C MET A 116 -11.35 -0.69 7.82
N ALA A 117 -11.38 -1.45 6.72
CA ALA A 117 -12.33 -1.31 5.63
C ALA A 117 -13.05 -2.63 5.44
N GLY A 118 -14.35 -2.59 5.17
CA GLY A 118 -15.09 -3.83 5.09
C GLY A 118 -16.53 -3.71 4.66
N VAL A 119 -17.21 -4.85 4.73
CA VAL A 119 -18.63 -4.98 4.48
C VAL A 119 -19.32 -5.69 5.62
N GLU A 120 -20.51 -5.23 5.93
CA GLU A 120 -21.43 -5.89 6.86
C GLU A 120 -22.77 -6.08 6.17
N SER A 121 -23.32 -7.29 6.24
CA SER A 121 -24.65 -7.59 5.74
C SER A 121 -25.42 -8.50 6.67
N GLY A 122 -26.74 -8.50 6.53
CA GLY A 122 -27.60 -9.46 7.20
C GLY A 122 -29.05 -9.39 6.74
N LEU A 123 -29.85 -10.28 7.33
CA LEU A 123 -31.29 -10.36 7.18
C LEU A 123 -31.95 -10.01 8.51
N ALA A 124 -33.05 -9.25 8.48
CA ALA A 124 -33.87 -8.92 9.64
C ALA A 124 -35.31 -9.35 9.43
N ASP A 125 -35.97 -9.86 10.48
CA ASP A 125 -37.40 -10.16 10.44
C ASP A 125 -38.20 -8.85 10.30
N PRO A 126 -39.15 -8.73 9.33
CA PRO A 126 -40.01 -7.56 9.18
C PRO A 126 -40.81 -7.19 10.43
N LYS A 127 -41.07 -8.15 11.33
CA LYS A 127 -41.76 -7.91 12.61
C LYS A 127 -40.90 -7.21 13.64
N ASN A 128 -39.58 -7.14 13.42
CA ASN A 128 -38.61 -6.40 14.25
C ASN A 128 -38.23 -5.03 13.64
N VAL A 129 -38.99 -4.55 12.65
CA VAL A 129 -38.83 -3.24 12.02
C VAL A 129 -39.15 -2.15 13.06
N GLY A 130 -38.13 -1.40 13.45
CA GLY A 130 -38.16 -0.42 14.55
C GLY A 130 -36.85 -0.38 15.36
N THR A 131 -36.05 -1.45 15.27
CA THR A 131 -34.74 -1.58 15.93
C THR A 131 -33.65 -0.75 15.26
N MET A 132 -33.70 -0.58 13.94
CA MET A 132 -32.81 0.27 13.14
C MET A 132 -33.65 1.18 12.23
N PRO A 133 -33.24 2.43 11.99
CA PRO A 133 -33.91 3.32 11.03
C PRO A 133 -34.13 2.71 9.64
N GLU A 134 -35.27 3.03 9.01
CA GLU A 134 -35.69 2.45 7.72
C GLU A 134 -34.63 2.60 6.61
N PHE A 135 -33.91 3.73 6.62
CA PHE A 135 -32.87 4.02 5.63
C PHE A 135 -31.64 3.09 5.69
N LEU A 136 -31.48 2.28 6.75
CA LEU A 136 -30.42 1.27 6.85
C LEU A 136 -30.80 -0.01 6.09
N TYR A 137 -32.08 -0.22 5.80
CA TYR A 137 -32.52 -1.38 5.05
C TYR A 137 -32.52 -1.08 3.55
N LYS A 138 -32.43 -2.15 2.76
CA LYS A 138 -32.73 -2.08 1.34
C LYS A 138 -34.23 -1.84 1.11
N PRO A 139 -34.60 -1.25 -0.05
CA PRO A 139 -35.98 -1.19 -0.49
C PRO A 139 -36.67 -2.55 -0.40
N GLU A 140 -37.97 -2.55 -0.14
CA GLU A 140 -38.75 -3.76 0.16
C GLU A 140 -38.75 -4.78 -0.99
N ASP A 141 -38.60 -4.33 -2.25
CA ASP A 141 -38.47 -5.19 -3.43
C ASP A 141 -37.18 -6.03 -3.43
N LYS A 142 -36.23 -5.71 -2.54
CA LYS A 142 -34.95 -6.44 -2.36
C LYS A 142 -34.97 -7.39 -1.17
N ASN A 143 -36.11 -7.56 -0.50
CA ASN A 143 -36.24 -8.54 0.58
C ASN A 143 -36.02 -9.96 0.05
N VAL A 144 -35.45 -10.83 0.90
CA VAL A 144 -35.17 -12.23 0.57
C VAL A 144 -35.92 -13.11 1.57
N ASP A 145 -36.71 -14.06 1.08
CA ASP A 145 -37.54 -14.97 1.89
C ASP A 145 -38.45 -14.24 2.88
N GLY A 146 -38.99 -13.10 2.46
CA GLY A 146 -39.81 -12.24 3.30
C GLY A 146 -39.02 -11.55 4.42
N LYS A 147 -37.69 -11.64 4.46
CA LYS A 147 -36.82 -10.94 5.41
C LYS A 147 -36.24 -9.67 4.80
N ARG A 148 -36.15 -8.63 5.62
CA ARG A 148 -35.55 -7.34 5.29
C ARG A 148 -34.04 -7.50 5.10
N VAL A 149 -33.49 -6.96 4.02
CA VAL A 149 -32.04 -7.03 3.72
C VAL A 149 -31.35 -5.74 4.14
N TRP A 150 -30.17 -5.84 4.73
CA TRP A 150 -29.25 -4.71 4.90
C TRP A 150 -27.85 -5.10 4.42
N THR A 151 -27.21 -4.22 3.65
CA THR A 151 -25.84 -4.42 3.15
C THR A 151 -25.12 -3.09 3.12
N HIS A 152 -24.03 -2.98 3.89
CA HIS A 152 -23.31 -1.74 4.09
C HIS A 152 -21.82 -1.90 3.86
N TRP A 153 -21.23 -0.83 3.35
CA TRP A 153 -19.82 -0.56 3.49
C TRP A 153 -19.57 0.03 4.86
N VAL A 154 -18.50 -0.41 5.54
CA VAL A 154 -18.13 0.02 6.88
C VAL A 154 -16.63 0.30 6.92
N TRP A 155 -16.26 1.44 7.48
CA TRP A 155 -14.88 1.77 7.80
C TRP A 155 -14.75 2.20 9.24
N CYS A 156 -13.76 1.67 9.93
CA CYS A 156 -13.45 2.02 11.30
C CYS A 156 -11.96 2.29 11.49
N HIS A 157 -11.66 3.10 12.50
CA HIS A 157 -10.34 3.15 13.10
C HIS A 157 -10.37 2.30 14.37
N TYR A 158 -9.39 1.41 14.50
CA TYR A 158 -9.20 0.62 15.71
C TYR A 158 -7.95 1.10 16.43
N ALA A 159 -8.11 1.57 17.66
CA ALA A 159 -7.02 1.92 18.56
C ALA A 159 -7.05 0.97 19.76
N LEU A 160 -5.96 0.23 19.98
CA LEU A 160 -5.87 -0.77 21.03
C LEU A 160 -4.61 -0.56 21.86
N ASP A 161 -4.75 -0.79 23.16
CA ASP A 161 -3.63 -0.95 24.06
C ASP A 161 -3.49 -2.43 24.43
N PHE A 162 -2.25 -2.90 24.52
CA PHE A 162 -1.91 -4.26 24.82
C PHE A 162 -1.06 -4.33 26.08
N LEU A 163 -1.27 -5.40 26.83
CA LEU A 163 -0.52 -5.72 28.04
C LEU A 163 0.04 -7.13 27.91
N LYS A 164 1.32 -7.31 28.25
CA LYS A 164 1.96 -8.61 28.30
C LYS A 164 1.61 -9.30 29.63
N GLN A 165 1.04 -10.50 29.56
CA GLN A 165 0.71 -11.33 30.72
C GLN A 165 1.22 -12.75 30.48
N ASP A 166 2.02 -13.26 31.43
CA ASP A 166 2.67 -14.58 31.34
C ASP A 166 3.43 -14.81 30.03
N GLY A 167 4.11 -13.77 29.52
CA GLY A 167 4.87 -13.83 28.28
C GLY A 167 4.03 -13.75 26.99
N GLN A 168 2.71 -13.58 27.09
CA GLN A 168 1.81 -13.43 25.94
C GLN A 168 1.21 -12.02 25.87
N TRP A 169 1.11 -11.46 24.67
CA TRP A 169 0.41 -10.20 24.45
C TRP A 169 -1.11 -10.39 24.49
N LYS A 170 -1.81 -9.49 25.19
CA LYS A 170 -3.27 -9.50 25.37
C LYS A 170 -3.86 -8.11 25.16
N ILE A 171 -5.10 -8.06 24.69
CA ILE A 171 -5.87 -6.81 24.56
C ILE A 171 -6.24 -6.31 25.94
N TRP A 172 -5.89 -5.06 26.23
CA TRP A 172 -6.17 -4.39 27.49
C TRP A 172 -7.23 -3.29 27.34
N HIS A 173 -7.03 -2.40 26.37
CA HIS A 173 -8.01 -1.37 26.01
C HIS A 173 -8.37 -1.48 24.53
N PHE A 174 -9.64 -1.25 24.21
CA PHE A 174 -10.14 -1.39 22.85
C PHE A 174 -11.04 -0.22 22.47
N ARG A 175 -10.69 0.49 21.41
CA ARG A 175 -11.52 1.53 20.82
C ARG A 175 -11.74 1.25 19.35
N CYS A 176 -12.99 0.99 18.98
CA CYS A 176 -13.47 1.06 17.61
C CYS A 176 -14.17 2.41 17.42
N LEU A 177 -13.71 3.15 16.41
CA LEU A 177 -14.30 4.39 15.97
C LEU A 177 -14.83 4.18 14.56
N GLU A 178 -16.14 4.11 14.38
CA GLU A 178 -16.73 4.08 13.05
C GLU A 178 -16.50 5.44 12.37
N VAL A 179 -15.79 5.43 11.25
CA VAL A 179 -15.43 6.63 10.48
C VAL A 179 -16.51 6.92 9.46
N THR A 180 -17.01 5.87 8.81
CA THR A 180 -18.06 6.00 7.81
C THR A 180 -18.76 4.66 7.59
N ARG A 181 -20.07 4.74 7.32
CA ARG A 181 -20.94 3.63 6.95
C ARG A 181 -21.90 4.10 5.87
N ALA A 182 -22.20 3.23 4.90
CA ALA A 182 -23.22 3.53 3.89
C ALA A 182 -23.82 2.24 3.31
N PRO A 183 -25.13 2.20 3.03
CA PRO A 183 -25.73 1.07 2.33
C PRO A 183 -25.19 1.04 0.90
N PHE A 184 -25.04 -0.15 0.28
CA PHE A 184 -24.43 -0.24 -1.06
C PHE A 184 -25.14 0.56 -2.18
N SER A 185 -26.37 1.00 -1.94
CA SER A 185 -27.21 1.75 -2.87
C SER A 185 -27.05 3.27 -2.73
N GLU A 186 -26.27 3.74 -1.76
CA GLU A 186 -26.09 5.16 -1.48
C GLU A 186 -24.62 5.45 -1.11
N ASN A 187 -24.10 6.62 -1.47
CA ASN A 187 -22.75 7.02 -1.05
C ASN A 187 -22.76 7.52 0.40
N TRP A 188 -21.62 7.43 1.07
CA TRP A 188 -21.50 7.81 2.49
C TRP A 188 -21.76 9.29 2.77
N ILE A 189 -21.57 10.19 1.81
CA ILE A 189 -21.79 11.63 2.02
C ILE A 189 -23.30 11.93 2.14
N THR A 190 -24.11 11.41 1.22
CA THR A 190 -25.57 11.62 1.28
C THR A 190 -26.19 10.80 2.39
N PHE A 191 -25.65 9.61 2.67
CA PHE A 191 -26.08 8.78 3.78
C PHE A 191 -25.78 9.42 5.14
N ALA A 192 -24.59 10.00 5.33
CA ALA A 192 -24.19 10.65 6.59
C ALA A 192 -25.19 11.73 7.02
N LYS A 193 -25.77 12.50 6.09
CA LYS A 193 -26.81 13.50 6.39
C LYS A 193 -28.06 12.90 7.05
N LYS A 194 -28.43 11.66 6.69
CA LYS A 194 -29.56 10.92 7.27
C LYS A 194 -29.15 10.18 8.54
N ASN A 195 -27.90 9.72 8.56
CA ASN A 195 -27.32 8.86 9.59
C ASN A 195 -26.81 9.61 10.83
N GLN A 196 -26.88 10.95 10.87
CA GLN A 196 -26.47 11.76 12.04
C GLN A 196 -27.11 11.28 13.35
N LEU A 197 -28.30 10.67 13.29
CA LEU A 197 -29.04 10.11 14.44
C LEU A 197 -28.80 8.62 14.70
N ALA A 198 -28.29 7.84 13.73
CA ALA A 198 -28.07 6.41 13.90
C ALA A 198 -26.70 6.06 14.47
N PHE A 199 -25.76 7.01 14.49
CA PHE A 199 -24.51 6.89 15.24
C PHE A 199 -24.73 6.76 16.76
N ASP A 200 -25.90 7.17 17.27
CA ASP A 200 -26.27 7.10 18.70
C ASP A 200 -27.09 5.84 19.06
N LYS A 201 -27.23 4.85 18.17
CA LYS A 201 -28.04 3.62 18.41
C LYS A 201 -27.22 2.34 18.33
N ASP A 202 -27.60 1.35 19.15
CA ASP A 202 -26.89 0.07 19.30
C ASP A 202 -26.76 -0.73 18.00
N LEU A 203 -25.57 -1.34 17.82
CA LEU A 203 -25.34 -2.36 16.81
C LEU A 203 -26.17 -3.60 17.16
N ALA A 204 -27.11 -3.97 16.29
CA ALA A 204 -27.90 -5.19 16.41
C ALA A 204 -27.37 -6.30 15.50
N TYR A 205 -27.29 -7.52 16.01
CA TYR A 205 -26.95 -8.72 15.25
C TYR A 205 -28.20 -9.55 15.00
N PHE A 206 -28.38 -10.05 13.78
CA PHE A 206 -29.56 -10.86 13.48
C PHE A 206 -29.25 -12.36 13.52
N GLY A 207 -30.18 -13.12 14.13
CA GLY A 207 -30.19 -14.58 14.24
C GLY A 207 -30.78 -15.31 13.03
N ASN A 208 -30.71 -16.65 13.06
CA ASN A 208 -31.41 -17.51 12.08
C ASN A 208 -32.92 -17.28 12.06
N ASP A 209 -33.47 -16.95 13.22
CA ASP A 209 -34.86 -16.55 13.44
C ASP A 209 -35.17 -15.11 12.99
N GLY A 210 -34.18 -14.36 12.52
CA GLY A 210 -34.33 -12.97 12.09
C GLY A 210 -34.55 -11.99 13.25
N LYS A 211 -34.40 -12.43 14.51
CA LYS A 211 -34.50 -11.55 15.68
C LYS A 211 -33.26 -10.70 15.84
N ALA A 212 -33.46 -9.42 16.14
CA ALA A 212 -32.39 -8.51 16.53
C ALA A 212 -31.89 -8.90 17.94
N VAL A 213 -30.65 -9.37 18.01
CA VAL A 213 -29.89 -9.55 19.23
C VAL A 213 -29.05 -8.30 19.43
N PHE A 214 -29.44 -7.50 20.40
CA PHE A 214 -28.69 -6.31 20.79
C PHE A 214 -27.50 -6.68 21.65
N MET A 215 -26.49 -5.81 21.61
CA MET A 215 -25.37 -5.90 22.51
C MET A 215 -25.80 -5.66 23.96
N PRO A 216 -25.09 -6.23 24.95
CA PRO A 216 -25.32 -5.90 26.35
C PRO A 216 -25.25 -4.38 26.54
N THR A 217 -26.08 -3.84 27.43
CA THR A 217 -26.05 -2.41 27.76
C THR A 217 -24.65 -2.04 28.26
N PRO A 218 -24.01 -0.99 27.71
CA PRO A 218 -22.73 -0.52 28.19
C PRO A 218 -22.78 -0.05 29.65
N ASP A 219 -21.66 -0.16 30.36
CA ASP A 219 -21.56 0.19 31.78
C ASP A 219 -21.50 1.72 31.99
N ALA A 220 -20.97 2.44 31.00
CA ALA A 220 -20.79 3.89 31.04
C ALA A 220 -21.12 4.58 29.71
N LYS A 221 -21.27 5.90 29.78
CA LYS A 221 -21.48 6.77 28.61
C LYS A 221 -20.25 6.78 27.69
N PRO A 222 -20.43 7.07 26.39
CA PRO A 222 -19.34 7.07 25.42
C PRO A 222 -18.40 8.27 25.61
N ASP A 223 -17.10 8.04 25.46
CA ASP A 223 -16.15 9.14 25.31
C ASP A 223 -16.24 9.72 23.89
N LYS A 224 -16.82 10.93 23.79
CA LYS A 224 -16.91 11.69 22.53
C LYS A 224 -15.63 12.51 22.33
N LEU A 225 -14.94 12.30 21.21
CA LEU A 225 -13.86 13.19 20.75
C LEU A 225 -14.49 14.55 20.38
N GLY A 226 -14.50 15.49 21.33
CA GLY A 226 -15.03 16.85 21.12
C GLY A 226 -15.52 17.58 22.38
N GLU A 227 -15.77 16.88 23.49
CA GLU A 227 -16.15 17.53 24.75
C GLU A 227 -14.96 17.48 25.73
N GLY A 228 -14.21 18.58 25.82
CA GLY A 228 -13.41 18.88 27.02
C GLY A 228 -11.90 18.72 27.00
N ARG A 229 -11.21 18.70 25.84
CA ARG A 229 -9.75 18.91 25.80
C ARG A 229 -9.38 19.98 24.79
N GLU A 230 -9.28 21.22 25.29
CA GLU A 230 -8.60 22.32 24.64
C GLU A 230 -7.13 21.90 24.45
N TYR A 231 -6.75 21.58 23.21
CA TYR A 231 -5.35 21.40 22.86
C TYR A 231 -4.74 22.79 22.75
N ASP A 232 -3.94 23.18 23.74
CA ASP A 232 -3.06 24.35 23.66
C ASP A 232 -2.10 24.15 22.48
N MET A 233 -2.46 24.74 21.34
CA MET A 233 -1.54 24.92 20.23
C MET A 233 -0.47 25.92 20.67
N PRO A 234 0.84 25.58 20.64
CA PRO A 234 1.87 26.57 20.92
C PRO A 234 1.76 27.73 19.93
N ASN A 235 1.72 28.95 20.45
CA ASN A 235 1.56 30.21 19.72
C ASN A 235 2.30 30.23 18.38
N GLU A 236 1.56 30.36 17.28
CA GLU A 236 2.14 30.70 15.97
C GLU A 236 2.77 32.10 16.00
N PRO A 237 3.91 32.32 15.31
CA PRO A 237 4.50 33.64 15.19
C PRO A 237 3.57 34.57 14.39
N HIS A 238 3.25 35.73 14.97
CA HIS A 238 2.50 36.81 14.34
C HIS A 238 3.10 37.22 12.99
N PHE A 239 2.33 37.08 11.91
CA PHE A 239 2.53 37.81 10.66
C PHE A 239 1.73 39.13 10.71
N PRO A 240 2.28 40.26 10.25
CA PRO A 240 1.60 41.56 10.33
C PRO A 240 0.39 41.60 9.39
N SER A 241 -0.71 42.17 9.90
CA SER A 241 -1.99 42.31 9.21
C SER A 241 -1.90 43.27 8.02
N PHE A 242 -2.42 42.83 6.87
CA PHE A 242 -2.67 43.70 5.72
C PHE A 242 -3.87 44.61 6.03
N GLN A 243 -3.62 45.92 6.05
CA GLN A 243 -4.67 46.94 6.11
C GLN A 243 -5.43 46.98 4.78
N THR A 244 -6.75 46.78 4.82
CA THR A 244 -7.66 47.13 3.73
C THR A 244 -8.17 48.55 3.93
N SER A 245 -7.92 49.42 2.95
CA SER A 245 -8.49 50.77 2.89
C SER A 245 -9.86 50.73 2.21
N PRO A 246 -10.85 51.53 2.66
CA PRO A 246 -12.22 51.45 2.14
C PRO A 246 -12.45 52.41 0.96
N LEU A 247 -13.03 51.90 -0.13
CA LEU A 247 -13.65 52.73 -1.16
C LEU A 247 -15.04 52.19 -1.49
N THR A 248 -16.02 52.67 -0.73
CA THR A 248 -17.43 52.70 -1.12
C THR A 248 -17.74 54.09 -1.70
N ALA A 249 -17.90 54.20 -3.02
CA ALA A 249 -18.72 55.23 -3.67
C ALA A 249 -18.78 55.01 -5.20
N ALA A 250 -19.86 54.39 -5.68
CA ALA A 250 -20.51 54.71 -6.97
C ALA A 250 -21.65 53.70 -7.23
N VAL A 251 -22.82 53.96 -6.67
CA VAL A 251 -24.07 53.35 -7.13
C VAL A 251 -24.50 54.13 -8.39
N GLY A 252 -24.41 53.49 -9.55
CA GLY A 252 -24.80 54.06 -10.84
C GLY A 252 -25.40 53.01 -11.78
N ARG A 253 -26.73 53.07 -11.95
CA ARG A 253 -27.60 52.58 -13.04
C ARG A 253 -27.26 51.24 -13.72
N LEU A 254 -28.16 50.27 -13.53
CA LEU A 254 -28.34 49.06 -14.34
C LEU A 254 -28.58 49.38 -15.83
N PRO A 255 -27.86 48.73 -16.76
CA PRO A 255 -28.36 48.45 -18.10
C PRO A 255 -29.00 47.05 -18.13
N THR A 256 -30.25 47.01 -18.61
CA THR A 256 -30.98 45.80 -18.98
C THR A 256 -30.33 45.15 -20.21
N SER A 257 -29.65 44.02 -20.01
CA SER A 257 -29.29 43.08 -21.09
C SER A 257 -29.51 41.64 -20.62
N PRO A 258 -29.93 40.70 -21.49
CA PRO A 258 -30.32 39.35 -21.06
C PRO A 258 -29.12 38.59 -20.50
N LEU A 259 -29.33 37.93 -19.37
CA LEU A 259 -28.39 36.99 -18.75
C LEU A 259 -27.88 35.96 -19.78
N PRO A 260 -26.55 35.73 -19.91
CA PRO A 260 -26.08 34.55 -20.60
C PRO A 260 -26.47 33.32 -19.78
N LYS A 261 -26.98 32.31 -20.49
CA LYS A 261 -27.41 31.01 -19.97
C LYS A 261 -26.39 30.46 -18.95
N CYS A 262 -26.86 30.13 -17.75
CA CYS A 262 -26.12 29.28 -16.82
C CYS A 262 -25.74 27.97 -17.54
N GLN A 263 -24.49 27.86 -17.98
CA GLN A 263 -23.89 26.56 -18.24
C GLN A 263 -23.75 25.86 -16.90
N SER A 264 -24.30 24.66 -16.84
CA SER A 264 -24.24 23.73 -15.72
C SER A 264 -22.81 23.59 -15.20
N ILE A 265 -22.53 24.18 -14.04
CA ILE A 265 -21.37 23.83 -13.23
C ILE A 265 -21.66 22.46 -12.62
N THR A 266 -21.40 21.39 -13.37
CA THR A 266 -21.13 20.07 -12.81
C THR A 266 -19.75 20.12 -12.18
N ARG A 267 -19.62 20.73 -11.00
CA ARG A 267 -18.48 20.48 -10.12
C ARG A 267 -18.74 19.14 -9.45
N ALA A 268 -18.23 18.07 -10.06
CA ALA A 268 -18.04 16.83 -9.34
C ALA A 268 -17.27 17.16 -8.05
N THR A 269 -17.73 16.63 -6.91
CA THR A 269 -17.12 16.80 -5.60
C THR A 269 -15.63 16.47 -5.70
N GLU A 270 -14.75 17.48 -5.69
CA GLU A 270 -13.31 17.26 -5.74
C GLU A 270 -12.90 16.53 -4.46
N MET A 271 -12.46 15.27 -4.62
CA MET A 271 -12.07 14.34 -3.57
C MET A 271 -10.85 14.82 -2.75
N PHE A 272 -10.22 15.92 -3.17
CA PHE A 272 -9.06 16.55 -2.55
C PHE A 272 -9.29 18.06 -2.50
N ALA A 273 -8.86 18.70 -1.40
CA ALA A 273 -8.82 20.16 -1.34
C ALA A 273 -7.81 20.72 -2.36
N ASP A 274 -8.03 21.94 -2.85
CA ASP A 274 -7.14 22.61 -3.81
C ASP A 274 -5.67 22.59 -3.32
N SER A 275 -5.44 22.83 -2.03
CA SER A 275 -4.10 22.79 -1.42
C SER A 275 -3.46 21.39 -1.40
N GLN A 276 -4.24 20.31 -1.44
CA GLN A 276 -3.74 18.95 -1.57
C GLN A 276 -3.39 18.64 -3.03
N LEU A 277 -4.21 19.12 -3.97
CA LEU A 277 -3.96 18.98 -5.40
C LEU A 277 -2.72 19.76 -5.86
N GLU A 278 -2.49 20.95 -5.29
CA GLU A 278 -1.26 21.72 -5.50
C GLU A 278 -0.02 21.01 -4.96
N ARG A 279 -0.12 20.41 -3.76
CA ARG A 279 0.99 19.62 -3.18
C ARG A 279 1.30 18.39 -4.03
N LEU A 280 0.26 17.71 -4.53
CA LEU A 280 0.44 16.56 -5.41
C LEU A 280 1.09 16.97 -6.74
N ALA A 281 0.65 18.09 -7.32
CA ALA A 281 1.27 18.65 -8.53
C ALA A 281 2.74 19.05 -8.32
N LEU A 282 3.07 19.62 -7.15
CA LEU A 282 4.45 19.93 -6.78
C LEU A 282 5.30 18.65 -6.71
N LEU A 283 4.81 17.61 -6.04
CA LEU A 283 5.51 16.32 -5.93
C LEU A 283 5.74 15.69 -7.31
N GLU A 284 4.70 15.65 -8.16
CA GLU A 284 4.81 15.15 -9.54
C GLU A 284 5.90 15.89 -10.32
N ARG A 285 5.94 17.22 -10.22
CA ARG A 285 6.95 18.05 -10.90
C ARG A 285 8.36 17.79 -10.37
N VAL A 286 8.54 17.67 -9.06
CA VAL A 286 9.85 17.39 -8.44
C VAL A 286 10.38 16.04 -8.91
N PHE A 287 9.57 14.97 -8.80
CA PHE A 287 10.01 13.63 -9.21
C PHE A 287 10.23 13.53 -10.72
N SER A 288 9.37 14.16 -11.53
CA SER A 288 9.56 14.20 -12.98
C SER A 288 10.84 14.95 -13.36
N SER A 289 11.15 16.05 -12.69
CA SER A 289 12.38 16.82 -12.95
C SER A 289 13.63 16.03 -12.58
N ILE A 290 13.65 15.34 -11.44
CA ILE A 290 14.74 14.45 -11.04
C ILE A 290 14.93 13.34 -12.08
N SER A 291 13.83 12.76 -12.57
CA SER A 291 13.84 11.72 -13.61
C SER A 291 14.42 12.27 -14.93
N LEU A 292 14.01 13.46 -15.37
CA LEU A 292 14.54 14.11 -16.58
C LEU A 292 16.05 14.35 -16.49
N VAL A 293 16.53 14.86 -15.35
CA VAL A 293 17.98 15.06 -15.11
C VAL A 293 18.71 13.72 -15.16
N SER A 294 18.15 12.68 -14.54
CA SER A 294 18.74 11.33 -14.52
C SER A 294 18.83 10.73 -15.92
N VAL A 295 17.78 10.86 -16.73
CA VAL A 295 17.77 10.38 -18.12
C VAL A 295 18.76 11.16 -18.99
N LEU A 296 18.87 12.48 -18.79
CA LEU A 296 19.88 13.29 -19.48
C LEU A 296 21.29 12.81 -19.15
N LEU A 297 21.58 12.52 -17.87
CA LEU A 297 22.87 11.98 -17.46
C LEU A 297 23.17 10.63 -18.12
N ILE A 298 22.17 9.75 -18.29
CA ILE A 298 22.33 8.48 -19.03
C ILE A 298 22.77 8.75 -20.48
N PHE A 299 22.10 9.68 -21.18
CA PHE A 299 22.43 10.01 -22.57
C PHE A 299 23.81 10.65 -22.71
N VAL A 300 24.13 11.62 -21.86
CA VAL A 300 25.43 12.29 -21.85
C VAL A 300 26.55 11.28 -21.57
N THR A 301 26.37 10.41 -20.56
CA THR A 301 27.37 9.41 -20.17
C THR A 301 27.61 8.39 -21.27
N TYR A 302 26.54 7.86 -21.89
CA TYR A 302 26.66 6.92 -23.00
C TYR A 302 27.25 7.55 -24.27
N GLY A 303 26.88 8.81 -24.55
CA GLY A 303 27.41 9.57 -25.68
C GLY A 303 28.89 9.91 -25.50
N SER A 304 29.32 10.27 -24.30
CA SER A 304 30.67 10.78 -24.02
C SER A 304 31.70 9.70 -23.76
N ILE A 305 31.29 8.49 -23.33
CA ILE A 305 32.22 7.40 -22.98
C ILE A 305 32.07 6.24 -23.97
N PRO A 306 32.94 6.14 -25.01
CA PRO A 306 32.85 5.09 -26.02
C PRO A 306 32.90 3.66 -25.47
N ARG A 307 33.62 3.46 -24.35
CA ARG A 307 33.72 2.15 -23.66
C ARG A 307 32.38 1.65 -23.12
N LEU A 308 31.42 2.55 -22.89
CA LEU A 308 30.09 2.18 -22.40
C LEU A 308 29.13 1.76 -23.52
N ARG A 309 29.52 1.86 -24.79
CA ARG A 309 28.66 1.54 -25.95
C ARG A 309 28.61 0.04 -26.23
N ASN A 310 28.18 -0.72 -25.23
CA ASN A 310 27.93 -2.16 -25.34
C ASN A 310 26.42 -2.44 -25.48
N PRO A 311 26.01 -3.64 -25.94
CA PRO A 311 24.60 -3.98 -26.16
C PRO A 311 23.71 -3.78 -24.94
N ARG A 312 24.20 -4.14 -23.74
CA ARG A 312 23.46 -3.98 -22.47
C ARG A 312 23.14 -2.52 -22.18
N ASN A 313 24.14 -1.66 -22.26
CA ASN A 313 23.99 -0.22 -22.01
C ASN A 313 23.18 0.45 -23.13
N THR A 314 23.34 -0.02 -24.38
CA THR A 314 22.51 0.44 -25.50
C THR A 314 21.04 0.15 -25.23
N PHE A 315 20.71 -1.02 -24.67
CA PHE A 315 19.35 -1.34 -24.28
C PHE A 315 18.81 -0.35 -23.23
N ILE A 316 19.60 -0.06 -22.19
CA ILE A 316 19.22 0.90 -21.13
C ILE A 316 18.95 2.29 -21.71
N VAL A 317 19.77 2.76 -22.65
CA VAL A 317 19.58 4.06 -23.31
C VAL A 317 18.27 4.12 -24.09
N PHE A 318 17.95 3.10 -24.88
CA PHE A 318 16.70 3.07 -25.64
C PHE A 318 15.47 2.95 -24.74
N ALA A 319 15.54 2.15 -23.68
CA ALA A 319 14.49 2.10 -22.66
C ALA A 319 14.30 3.46 -21.96
N SER A 320 15.39 4.20 -21.73
CA SER A 320 15.33 5.53 -21.08
C SER A 320 14.62 6.59 -21.93
N ILE A 321 14.42 6.38 -23.24
CA ILE A 321 13.57 7.24 -24.08
C ILE A 321 12.10 7.15 -23.65
N ALA A 322 11.65 5.98 -23.15
CA ALA A 322 10.31 5.85 -22.58
C ALA A 322 10.18 6.65 -21.28
N ASN A 323 11.13 6.49 -20.35
CA ASN A 323 11.20 7.32 -19.14
C ASN A 323 11.21 8.83 -19.43
N LEU A 324 11.92 9.27 -20.49
CA LEU A 324 11.91 10.66 -20.94
C LEU A 324 10.49 11.12 -21.28
N GLY A 325 9.81 10.40 -22.18
CA GLY A 325 8.46 10.75 -22.62
C GLY A 325 7.43 10.70 -21.49
N ALA A 326 7.53 9.71 -20.60
CA ALA A 326 6.69 9.60 -19.41
C ALA A 326 6.90 10.80 -18.48
N SER A 327 8.15 11.17 -18.21
CA SER A 327 8.49 12.30 -17.34
C SER A 327 8.06 13.65 -17.94
N ILE A 328 8.12 13.81 -19.27
CA ILE A 328 7.55 14.99 -19.96
C ILE A 328 6.03 15.03 -19.80
N GLY A 329 5.35 13.89 -19.89
CA GLY A 329 3.90 13.81 -19.66
C GLY A 329 3.51 14.15 -18.22
N THR A 330 4.26 13.66 -17.23
CA THR A 330 3.94 13.86 -15.81
C THR A 330 4.37 15.23 -15.29
N VAL A 331 5.43 15.87 -15.84
CA VAL A 331 5.85 17.21 -15.40
C VAL A 331 4.82 18.30 -15.72
N ILE A 332 4.00 18.09 -16.77
CA ILE A 332 2.86 18.95 -17.09
C ILE A 332 1.86 18.97 -15.91
N SER A 333 1.73 17.86 -15.18
CA SER A 333 0.86 17.73 -14.01
C SER A 333 -0.55 18.27 -14.29
N ARG A 334 -1.04 19.22 -13.49
CA ARG A 334 -2.38 19.83 -13.64
C ARG A 334 -2.46 20.91 -14.73
N ASP A 335 -1.37 21.30 -15.40
CA ASP A 335 -1.41 22.39 -16.39
C ASP A 335 -2.28 22.04 -17.62
N GLY A 336 -2.37 20.76 -17.98
CA GLY A 336 -3.29 20.30 -19.02
C GLY A 336 -4.76 20.50 -18.62
N LEU A 337 -5.08 20.23 -17.36
CA LEU A 337 -6.44 20.36 -16.81
C LEU A 337 -6.88 21.82 -16.70
N THR A 338 -5.98 22.70 -16.23
CA THR A 338 -6.28 24.14 -16.08
C THR A 338 -6.56 24.83 -17.40
N ARG A 339 -5.97 24.33 -18.51
CA ARG A 339 -6.25 24.83 -19.87
C ARG A 339 -7.51 24.24 -20.52
N GLY A 340 -8.17 23.30 -19.85
CA GLY A 340 -9.36 22.62 -20.35
C GLY A 340 -9.04 21.30 -21.06
N GLU A 341 -9.98 20.38 -20.99
CA GLU A 341 -9.82 19.00 -21.45
C GLU A 341 -9.66 18.87 -22.98
N ASP A 342 -10.26 19.80 -23.72
CA ASP A 342 -10.18 19.85 -25.18
C ASP A 342 -8.88 20.51 -25.66
N SER A 343 -8.07 21.04 -24.75
CA SER A 343 -6.82 21.71 -25.10
C SER A 343 -5.81 20.73 -25.71
N ALA A 344 -5.01 21.23 -26.66
CA ALA A 344 -3.93 20.45 -27.25
C ALA A 344 -2.91 19.97 -26.19
N LEU A 345 -2.70 20.75 -25.12
CA LEU A 345 -1.82 20.39 -24.02
C LEU A 345 -2.35 19.17 -23.26
N CYS A 346 -3.63 19.17 -22.92
CA CYS A 346 -4.28 18.05 -22.23
C CYS A 346 -4.23 16.77 -23.07
N ARG A 347 -4.57 16.87 -24.36
CA ARG A 347 -4.57 15.73 -25.29
C ARG A 347 -3.17 15.18 -25.54
N ALA A 348 -2.16 16.06 -25.66
CA ALA A 348 -0.77 15.65 -25.77
C ALA A 348 -0.29 14.96 -24.49
N GLN A 349 -0.62 15.52 -23.31
CA GLN A 349 -0.30 14.92 -22.03
C GLN A 349 -0.89 13.50 -21.89
N SER A 350 -2.19 13.33 -22.19
CA SER A 350 -2.85 12.02 -22.13
C SER A 350 -2.16 10.97 -22.99
N PHE A 351 -1.73 11.37 -24.19
CA PHE A 351 -1.01 10.50 -25.10
C PHE A 351 0.39 10.15 -24.59
N LEU A 352 1.17 11.14 -24.15
CA LEU A 352 2.52 10.93 -23.62
C LEU A 352 2.50 9.98 -22.41
N VAL A 353 1.63 10.25 -21.45
CA VAL A 353 1.46 9.43 -20.24
C VAL A 353 1.04 8.01 -20.60
N HIS A 354 0.08 7.84 -21.52
CA HIS A 354 -0.38 6.51 -21.91
C HIS A 354 0.68 5.70 -22.64
N VAL A 355 1.30 6.26 -23.68
CA VAL A 355 2.26 5.55 -24.53
C VAL A 355 3.54 5.23 -23.77
N PHE A 356 4.14 6.22 -23.13
CA PHE A 356 5.49 6.09 -22.61
C PHE A 356 5.55 5.34 -21.27
N MET A 357 4.58 5.52 -20.37
CA MET A 357 4.52 4.69 -19.16
C MET A 357 4.23 3.23 -19.49
N GLN A 358 3.46 2.96 -20.55
CA GLN A 358 3.24 1.60 -21.00
C GLN A 358 4.50 1.01 -21.66
N SER A 359 5.22 1.78 -22.46
CA SER A 359 6.49 1.36 -23.08
C SER A 359 7.53 0.87 -22.07
N ASP A 360 7.58 1.42 -20.85
CA ASP A 360 8.51 0.96 -19.81
C ASP A 360 8.32 -0.52 -19.45
N ALA A 361 7.07 -0.98 -19.36
CA ALA A 361 6.75 -2.38 -19.11
C ALA A 361 7.18 -3.29 -20.28
N TRP A 362 7.02 -2.80 -21.52
CA TRP A 362 7.46 -3.53 -22.72
C TRP A 362 8.98 -3.61 -22.81
N TRP A 363 9.70 -2.55 -22.45
CA TRP A 363 11.16 -2.54 -22.42
C TRP A 363 11.70 -3.50 -21.34
N SER A 364 11.02 -3.57 -20.20
CA SER A 364 11.33 -4.54 -19.14
C SER A 364 11.16 -5.98 -19.62
N LEU A 365 10.04 -6.30 -20.29
CA LEU A 365 9.83 -7.61 -20.91
C LEU A 365 10.87 -7.90 -22.01
N GLY A 366 11.17 -6.91 -22.85
CA GLY A 366 12.19 -7.02 -23.88
C GLY A 366 13.56 -7.40 -23.31
N MET A 367 13.93 -6.84 -22.16
CA MET A 367 15.18 -7.17 -21.46
C MET A 367 15.17 -8.62 -20.98
N SER A 368 14.05 -9.07 -20.39
CA SER A 368 13.87 -10.45 -19.94
C SER A 368 13.93 -11.45 -21.10
N VAL A 369 13.27 -11.16 -22.23
CA VAL A 369 13.33 -11.99 -23.45
C VAL A 369 14.74 -12.04 -24.01
N ASN A 370 15.43 -10.90 -24.10
CA ASN A 370 16.81 -10.85 -24.59
C ASN A 370 17.75 -11.68 -23.71
N THR A 371 17.62 -11.56 -22.39
CA THR A 371 18.43 -12.32 -21.42
C THR A 371 18.12 -13.82 -21.51
N PHE A 372 16.86 -14.19 -21.61
CA PHE A 372 16.44 -15.58 -21.80
C PHE A 372 17.05 -16.18 -23.06
N ARG A 373 17.02 -15.46 -24.18
CA ARG A 373 17.62 -15.92 -25.44
C ARG A 373 19.12 -16.14 -25.35
N ILE A 374 19.85 -15.23 -24.72
CA ILE A 374 21.30 -15.35 -24.53
C ILE A 374 21.63 -16.59 -23.70
N VAL A 375 20.88 -16.84 -22.62
CA VAL A 375 21.19 -17.93 -21.68
C VAL A 375 20.74 -19.30 -22.18
N PHE A 376 19.58 -19.41 -22.82
CA PHE A 376 19.01 -20.70 -23.25
C PHE A 376 19.39 -21.08 -24.67
N PHE A 377 19.40 -20.13 -25.60
CA PHE A 377 19.71 -20.38 -27.01
C PHE A 377 21.16 -20.02 -27.37
N GLN A 378 21.99 -19.65 -26.40
CA GLN A 378 23.38 -19.24 -26.60
C GLN A 378 23.52 -18.18 -27.70
N SER A 379 22.50 -17.32 -27.82
CA SER A 379 22.49 -16.25 -28.81
C SER A 379 23.64 -15.29 -28.53
N ASN A 380 24.27 -14.78 -29.59
CA ASN A 380 25.42 -13.90 -29.46
C ASN A 380 25.06 -12.68 -28.59
N PRO A 381 25.72 -12.48 -27.42
CA PRO A 381 25.41 -11.38 -26.50
C PRO A 381 25.72 -10.00 -27.10
N HIS A 382 26.46 -9.96 -28.21
CA HIS A 382 26.79 -8.75 -28.96
C HIS A 382 25.72 -8.35 -29.98
N THR A 383 24.80 -9.25 -30.32
CA THR A 383 23.78 -9.01 -31.35
C THR A 383 22.50 -8.47 -30.73
N PHE A 384 22.43 -7.15 -30.55
CA PHE A 384 21.21 -6.46 -30.12
C PHE A 384 20.60 -5.66 -31.28
N ASN A 385 19.45 -6.10 -31.79
CA ASN A 385 18.71 -5.36 -32.81
C ASN A 385 17.85 -4.26 -32.18
N LYS A 386 18.48 -3.14 -31.83
CA LYS A 386 17.83 -1.98 -31.21
C LYS A 386 16.59 -1.49 -31.96
N TRP A 387 16.57 -1.58 -33.28
CA TRP A 387 15.45 -1.11 -34.10
C TRP A 387 14.23 -2.02 -34.00
N LEU A 388 14.42 -3.34 -34.01
CA LEU A 388 13.33 -4.29 -33.81
C LEU A 388 12.70 -4.13 -32.41
N TYR A 389 13.53 -4.05 -31.37
CA TYR A 389 13.03 -3.83 -30.01
C TYR A 389 12.33 -2.47 -29.88
N SER A 390 12.85 -1.42 -30.50
CA SER A 390 12.18 -0.11 -30.51
C SER A 390 10.83 -0.17 -31.21
N LEU A 391 10.74 -0.85 -32.36
CA LEU A 391 9.48 -1.01 -33.10
C LEU A 391 8.43 -1.74 -32.25
N ILE A 392 8.82 -2.77 -31.50
CA ILE A 392 7.90 -3.54 -30.67
C ILE A 392 7.53 -2.74 -29.40
N CYS A 393 8.52 -2.29 -28.64
CA CYS A 393 8.33 -1.67 -27.32
C CYS A 393 7.73 -0.26 -27.38
N PHE A 394 7.91 0.46 -28.48
CA PHE A 394 7.21 1.73 -28.72
C PHE A 394 5.99 1.57 -29.62
N GLY A 395 6.04 0.70 -30.63
CA GLY A 395 4.96 0.58 -31.61
C GLY A 395 3.66 0.03 -31.02
N GLY A 396 3.72 -0.99 -30.16
CA GLY A 396 2.54 -1.53 -29.48
C GLY A 396 1.81 -0.45 -28.65
N PRO A 397 2.49 0.20 -27.70
CA PRO A 397 1.93 1.31 -26.92
C PRO A 397 1.53 2.53 -27.77
N PHE A 398 2.26 2.82 -28.85
CA PHE A 398 1.91 3.91 -29.75
C PHE A 398 0.59 3.64 -30.47
N ILE A 399 0.37 2.41 -30.96
CA ILE A 399 -0.89 2.02 -31.60
C ILE A 399 -2.04 2.10 -30.59
N SER A 400 -1.85 1.60 -29.36
CA SER A 400 -2.88 1.72 -28.32
C SER A 400 -3.19 3.19 -28.05
N GLY A 401 -2.20 4.04 -27.78
CA GLY A 401 -2.44 5.47 -27.54
C GLY A 401 -3.06 6.21 -28.73
N PHE A 402 -2.56 5.96 -29.94
CA PHE A 402 -3.00 6.67 -31.13
C PHE A 402 -4.45 6.35 -31.48
N THR A 403 -4.87 5.09 -31.34
CA THR A 403 -6.26 4.70 -31.63
C THR A 403 -7.27 5.37 -30.68
N LEU A 404 -6.88 5.65 -29.43
CA LEU A 404 -7.76 6.31 -28.44
C LEU A 404 -8.12 7.75 -28.81
N PHE A 405 -7.35 8.44 -29.68
CA PHE A 405 -7.73 9.76 -30.18
C PHE A 405 -9.03 9.75 -30.98
N PHE A 406 -9.35 8.64 -31.63
CA PHE A 406 -10.47 8.53 -32.56
C PHE A 406 -11.72 7.94 -31.91
N ILE A 407 -11.64 7.53 -30.64
CA ILE A 407 -12.77 6.95 -29.92
C ILE A 407 -13.46 8.07 -29.13
N ALA A 408 -14.71 8.33 -29.51
CA ALA A 408 -15.61 9.23 -28.80
C ALA A 408 -17.04 8.73 -28.93
N THR A 409 -17.86 8.91 -27.90
CA THR A 409 -19.31 8.65 -27.99
C THR A 409 -20.10 9.88 -27.55
N PRO A 410 -21.30 10.12 -28.09
CA PRO A 410 -22.13 11.26 -27.68
C PRO A 410 -22.44 11.28 -26.18
N ALA A 411 -22.52 10.11 -25.54
CA ALA A 411 -22.82 9.97 -24.12
C ALA A 411 -21.60 10.14 -23.18
N ARG A 412 -20.38 9.83 -23.62
CA ARG A 412 -19.18 9.81 -22.76
C ARG A 412 -18.07 10.76 -23.19
N GLY A 413 -18.23 11.45 -24.32
CA GLY A 413 -17.21 12.32 -24.91
C GLY A 413 -16.00 11.55 -25.47
N PRO A 414 -14.90 12.26 -25.80
CA PRO A 414 -13.64 11.64 -26.22
C PRO A 414 -13.02 10.81 -25.10
N VAL A 415 -12.25 9.77 -25.44
CA VAL A 415 -11.58 8.92 -24.44
C VAL A 415 -10.57 9.69 -23.60
N TYR A 416 -9.79 10.57 -24.22
CA TYR A 416 -8.86 11.44 -23.50
C TYR A 416 -9.57 12.64 -22.86
N GLY A 417 -9.18 12.98 -21.64
CA GLY A 417 -9.71 14.11 -20.87
C GLY A 417 -9.23 14.12 -19.43
N ALA A 418 -9.95 14.81 -18.54
CA ALA A 418 -9.51 14.97 -17.17
C ALA A 418 -9.58 13.66 -16.37
N THR A 419 -8.54 13.46 -15.57
CA THR A 419 -8.61 12.69 -14.33
C THR A 419 -8.27 13.64 -13.17
N THR A 420 -8.21 13.11 -11.95
CA THR A 420 -8.00 13.91 -10.74
C THR A 420 -6.69 14.71 -10.75
N THR A 421 -5.61 14.21 -11.35
CA THR A 421 -4.25 14.79 -11.20
C THR A 421 -3.63 15.27 -12.50
N TRP A 422 -4.03 14.71 -13.64
CA TRP A 422 -3.50 15.07 -14.96
C TRP A 422 -4.51 14.74 -16.06
N CYS A 423 -4.18 15.06 -17.30
CA CYS A 423 -4.94 14.58 -18.44
C CYS A 423 -4.55 13.13 -18.81
N TRP A 424 -5.54 12.24 -18.87
CA TRP A 424 -5.35 10.84 -19.28
C TRP A 424 -6.63 10.27 -19.91
N ILE A 425 -6.91 8.98 -19.73
CA ILE A 425 -8.16 8.31 -20.11
C ILE A 425 -9.21 8.65 -19.05
N ARG A 426 -10.32 9.26 -19.47
CA ARG A 426 -11.41 9.69 -18.57
C ARG A 426 -11.97 8.52 -17.77
N GLU A 427 -12.50 8.82 -16.59
CA GLU A 427 -13.13 7.83 -15.72
C GLU A 427 -14.39 7.20 -16.33
N SER A 428 -15.09 7.90 -17.23
CA SER A 428 -16.22 7.33 -17.97
C SER A 428 -15.85 6.13 -18.86
N TRP A 429 -14.55 5.94 -19.12
CA TRP A 429 -13.99 4.87 -19.93
C TRP A 429 -13.17 3.86 -19.10
N VAL A 430 -13.62 3.52 -17.88
CA VAL A 430 -12.94 2.54 -16.99
C VAL A 430 -12.58 1.24 -17.70
N SER A 431 -13.48 0.68 -18.50
CA SER A 431 -13.22 -0.59 -19.21
C SER A 431 -12.04 -0.45 -20.17
N ILE A 432 -11.99 0.62 -20.97
CA ILE A 432 -10.87 0.89 -21.88
C ILE A 432 -9.58 1.04 -21.06
N ARG A 433 -9.61 1.83 -19.99
CA ARG A 433 -8.48 2.02 -19.07
C ARG A 433 -7.93 0.68 -18.56
N LEU A 434 -8.82 -0.24 -18.16
CA LEU A 434 -8.46 -1.59 -17.70
C LEU A 434 -7.76 -2.42 -18.79
N PHE A 435 -8.35 -2.50 -19.98
CA PHE A 435 -7.82 -3.31 -21.07
C PHE A 435 -6.54 -2.75 -21.69
N THR A 436 -6.50 -1.44 -21.98
CA THR A 436 -5.38 -0.83 -22.70
C THR A 436 -4.19 -0.54 -21.81
N SER A 437 -4.40 -0.25 -20.52
CA SER A 437 -3.34 0.24 -19.63
C SER A 437 -2.92 -0.77 -18.57
N TYR A 438 -3.87 -1.51 -17.98
CA TYR A 438 -3.55 -2.36 -16.83
C TYR A 438 -3.32 -3.82 -17.23
N ILE A 439 -4.27 -4.47 -17.90
CA ILE A 439 -4.18 -5.92 -18.22
C ILE A 439 -2.90 -6.22 -19.02
N PHE A 440 -2.58 -5.39 -20.00
CA PHE A 440 -1.39 -5.61 -20.83
C PHE A 440 -0.09 -5.50 -20.03
N VAL A 441 0.02 -4.48 -19.16
CA VAL A 441 1.19 -4.28 -18.31
C VAL A 441 1.36 -5.44 -17.33
N TRP A 442 0.27 -5.95 -16.76
CA TRP A 442 0.29 -7.13 -15.90
C TRP A 442 0.82 -8.38 -16.62
N ILE A 443 0.44 -8.59 -17.88
CA ILE A 443 0.99 -9.69 -18.70
C ILE A 443 2.50 -9.51 -18.89
N CYS A 444 2.97 -8.31 -19.25
CA CYS A 444 4.40 -8.02 -19.37
C CYS A 444 5.16 -8.32 -18.09
N ILE A 445 4.64 -7.88 -16.93
CA ILE A 445 5.26 -8.11 -15.63
C ILE A 445 5.31 -9.61 -15.31
N ALA A 446 4.19 -10.32 -15.43
CA ALA A 446 4.11 -11.74 -15.13
C ALA A 446 5.08 -12.56 -16.00
N THR A 447 5.10 -12.31 -17.31
CA THR A 447 6.05 -12.99 -18.22
C THR A 447 7.50 -12.63 -17.89
N SER A 448 7.80 -11.37 -17.54
CA SER A 448 9.16 -10.96 -17.15
C SER A 448 9.65 -11.69 -15.89
N ILE A 449 8.78 -11.82 -14.88
CA ILE A 449 9.08 -12.56 -13.64
C ILE A 449 9.39 -14.02 -13.95
N ILE A 450 8.55 -14.67 -14.77
CA ILE A 450 8.75 -16.08 -15.16
C ILE A 450 10.09 -16.25 -15.87
N LEU A 451 10.38 -15.43 -16.89
CA LEU A 451 11.61 -15.51 -17.67
C LEU A 451 12.86 -15.27 -16.81
N ASN A 452 12.85 -14.22 -15.98
CA ASN A 452 13.98 -13.91 -15.10
C ASN A 452 14.20 -15.00 -14.05
N THR A 453 13.14 -15.59 -13.52
CA THR A 453 13.22 -16.71 -12.56
C THR A 453 13.88 -17.92 -13.21
N VAL A 454 13.42 -18.33 -14.39
CA VAL A 454 13.97 -19.47 -15.15
C VAL A 454 15.44 -19.26 -15.52
N VAL A 455 15.79 -18.04 -15.97
CA VAL A 455 17.18 -17.65 -16.22
C VAL A 455 18.02 -17.70 -14.95
N GLY A 456 17.50 -17.15 -13.84
CA GLY A 456 18.17 -17.14 -12.55
C GLY A 456 18.53 -18.53 -12.05
N PHE A 457 17.57 -19.47 -12.12
CA PHE A 457 17.81 -20.87 -11.76
C PHE A 457 18.93 -21.51 -12.58
N ARG A 458 18.91 -21.33 -13.92
CA ARG A 458 19.94 -21.90 -14.80
C ARG A 458 21.32 -21.31 -14.53
N LEU A 459 21.41 -19.99 -14.34
CA LEU A 459 22.67 -19.31 -14.02
C LEU A 459 23.22 -19.75 -12.66
N PHE A 460 22.37 -19.88 -11.64
CA PHE A 460 22.79 -20.31 -10.31
C PHE A 460 23.31 -21.75 -10.32
N ARG A 461 22.61 -22.65 -11.04
CA ARG A 461 23.04 -24.04 -11.20
C ARG A 461 24.38 -24.13 -11.92
N ALA A 462 24.53 -23.47 -13.06
CA ALA A 462 25.80 -23.46 -13.81
C ALA A 462 26.97 -22.89 -12.98
N ARG A 463 26.71 -21.85 -12.17
CA ARG A 463 27.71 -21.30 -11.25
C ARG A 463 28.12 -22.31 -10.17
N ASN A 464 27.16 -23.04 -9.61
CA ASN A 464 27.44 -24.02 -8.57
C ASN A 464 28.20 -25.24 -9.13
N GLU A 465 27.85 -25.69 -10.33
CA GLU A 465 28.59 -26.75 -11.04
C GLU A 465 30.04 -26.32 -11.33
N ALA A 466 30.26 -25.09 -11.82
CA ALA A 466 31.59 -24.55 -12.06
C ALA A 466 32.42 -24.40 -10.76
N ARG A 467 31.80 -23.95 -9.66
CA ARG A 467 32.46 -23.90 -8.35
C ARG A 467 32.81 -25.29 -7.83
N GLY A 468 31.95 -26.28 -8.04
CA GLY A 468 32.23 -27.67 -7.70
C GLY A 468 33.46 -28.23 -8.44
N ILE A 469 33.57 -27.96 -9.75
CA ILE A 469 34.73 -28.35 -10.57
C ILE A 469 36.00 -27.63 -10.14
N LEU A 470 35.91 -26.33 -9.79
CA LEU A 470 37.06 -25.57 -9.31
C LEU A 470 37.55 -26.10 -7.97
N ASN A 471 36.63 -26.36 -7.03
CA ASN A 471 36.97 -26.90 -5.71
C ASN A 471 37.60 -28.29 -5.83
N SER A 472 37.07 -29.18 -6.69
CA SER A 472 37.64 -30.50 -6.89
C SER A 472 39.03 -30.46 -7.54
N ARG A 473 39.30 -29.50 -8.44
CA ARG A 473 40.67 -29.27 -8.98
C ARG A 473 41.63 -28.74 -7.92
N ILE A 474 41.16 -27.89 -7.00
CA ILE A 474 41.99 -27.38 -5.90
C ILE A 474 42.35 -28.54 -4.96
N GLU A 475 41.36 -29.36 -4.58
CA GLU A 475 41.58 -30.53 -3.73
C GLU A 475 42.54 -31.53 -4.36
N SER A 476 42.40 -31.83 -5.67
CA SER A 476 43.33 -32.74 -6.36
C SER A 476 44.75 -32.17 -6.46
N THR A 477 44.90 -30.86 -6.67
CA THR A 477 46.22 -30.19 -6.72
C THR A 477 46.89 -30.18 -5.35
N VAL A 478 46.14 -29.91 -4.28
CA VAL A 478 46.64 -29.96 -2.89
C VAL A 478 47.05 -31.39 -2.51
N ALA A 479 46.23 -32.39 -2.86
CA ALA A 479 46.54 -33.79 -2.60
C ALA A 479 47.80 -34.26 -3.35
N ASP A 480 47.98 -33.87 -4.62
CA ASP A 480 49.19 -34.19 -5.41
C ASP A 480 50.44 -33.50 -4.83
N HIS A 481 50.32 -32.26 -4.36
CA HIS A 481 51.41 -31.52 -3.71
C HIS A 481 51.86 -32.21 -2.41
N GLN A 482 50.90 -32.67 -1.58
CA GLN A 482 51.19 -33.39 -0.34
C GLN A 482 51.74 -34.80 -0.56
N THR A 483 51.25 -35.54 -1.55
CA THR A 483 51.65 -36.94 -1.78
C THR A 483 52.92 -37.10 -2.62
N LYS A 484 53.21 -36.18 -3.54
CA LYS A 484 54.40 -36.30 -4.43
C LYS A 484 55.52 -35.32 -4.12
N GLN A 485 55.25 -34.07 -3.73
CA GLN A 485 56.32 -33.07 -3.61
C GLN A 485 56.93 -32.99 -2.21
N ILE A 486 56.13 -33.10 -1.14
CA ILE A 486 56.64 -33.06 0.24
C ILE A 486 57.55 -34.26 0.56
N PRO A 487 57.23 -35.52 0.20
CA PRO A 487 58.10 -36.66 0.48
C PRO A 487 59.39 -36.64 -0.34
N THR A 488 59.34 -36.14 -1.59
CA THR A 488 60.53 -36.03 -2.44
C THR A 488 61.48 -34.92 -1.99
N LEU A 489 60.96 -33.81 -1.42
CA LEU A 489 61.80 -32.79 -0.76
C LEU A 489 62.43 -33.30 0.54
N MET A 490 61.68 -34.07 1.34
CA MET A 490 62.21 -34.71 2.56
C MET A 490 63.34 -35.71 2.25
N TYR A 491 63.23 -36.45 1.14
CA TYR A 491 64.27 -37.40 0.71
C TYR A 491 65.51 -36.70 0.12
N LYS A 492 65.33 -35.55 -0.54
CA LYS A 492 66.41 -34.80 -1.20
C LYS A 492 67.20 -33.89 -0.24
N TYR A 493 66.63 -33.50 0.90
CA TYR A 493 67.25 -32.64 1.91
C TYR A 493 66.99 -33.13 3.35
N PRO A 494 67.70 -34.19 3.80
CA PRO A 494 67.45 -34.83 5.10
C PRO A 494 67.75 -33.94 6.33
N ASN A 495 68.49 -32.83 6.15
CA ASN A 495 68.88 -31.92 7.24
C ASN A 495 67.82 -30.84 7.58
N ILE A 496 66.68 -30.79 6.89
CA ILE A 496 65.61 -29.80 7.14
C ILE A 496 64.66 -30.27 8.27
N HIS A 497 64.76 -31.52 8.69
CA HIS A 497 63.90 -32.15 9.70
C HIS A 497 63.79 -31.43 11.06
N PRO A 498 64.81 -30.70 11.58
CA PRO A 498 64.68 -30.00 12.86
C PRO A 498 63.94 -28.65 12.78
N LEU A 499 63.72 -28.08 11.57
CA LEU A 499 63.16 -26.73 11.40
C LEU A 499 61.66 -26.70 11.02
N LEU A 500 61.07 -27.84 10.67
CA LEU A 500 59.65 -27.94 10.30
C LEU A 500 58.65 -27.47 11.38
N PRO A 501 58.87 -27.68 12.70
CA PRO A 501 57.90 -27.27 13.72
C PRO A 501 57.74 -25.75 13.83
N CYS A 502 58.76 -24.96 13.45
CA CYS A 502 58.70 -23.50 13.52
C CYS A 502 57.92 -22.86 12.36
N LEU A 503 57.81 -23.54 11.21
CA LEU A 503 57.12 -23.01 10.03
C LEU A 503 55.61 -23.30 10.01
N MET A 504 55.13 -24.32 10.72
CA MET A 504 53.69 -24.62 10.82
C MET A 504 52.94 -23.80 11.87
N LEU A 505 53.63 -22.99 12.69
CA LEU A 505 53.04 -22.12 13.71
C LEU A 505 52.73 -20.69 13.21
N ILE A 506 52.99 -20.40 11.94
CA ILE A 506 52.61 -19.12 11.31
C ILE A 506 51.53 -19.42 10.25
N ASN A 507 50.30 -19.63 10.71
CA ASN A 507 49.06 -19.37 9.96
C ASN A 507 47.89 -19.25 10.91
#